data_AF-A0A7T8EDQ9-F1
#
_entry.id   AF-A0A7T8EDQ9-F1
#
_cell.length_a   1.000
_cell.length_b   1.000
_cell.length_c   1.000
_cell.angle_alpha   90.00
_cell.angle_beta   90.00
_cell.angle_gamma   90.00
#
_symmetry.space_group_name_H-M   'P 1'
#
loop_
_entity.id
_entity.type
_entity.pdbx_description
1 polymer ?
#
loop_
_entity_poly.entity_id
_entity_poly.type
_entity_poly.pdbx_seq_one_letter_code
_entity_poly.pdbx_strand_id
1 'polypeptide(L)'
;MEEKYKIHAFYILSILLSIIVMLLTVKWADIPGLKDYISFALTVFSLGLAIIAIIYSMYSNSSLASSLNLLESSSHKLSSTSATLANSTERLSDTVTSIPQAIQKVESRVSETHDIVKKLELSSPPITSTGKVSNELSESFIDDFIKALSYNGLMTLYLMNFSYRNRVTVVFSEDVLGVMEVDEEYNFASYIVMKAMGLYKVKEKGGYFAVDFHPYINNVIDNVVIDKIEELFAEEDEVIEEVKESFYKFKSYLESEFGVRAA
;
A
#
# COMPACT_ATOMS: atom_id res chain seq x y z
N MET A 1 -11.93 -10.04 -41.93
CA MET A 1 -11.83 -10.67 -43.26
C MET A 1 -12.65 -9.85 -44.24
N GLU A 2 -11.95 -9.18 -45.16
CA GLU A 2 -12.40 -8.04 -45.98
C GLU A 2 -13.57 -8.36 -46.91
N GLU A 3 -14.52 -7.42 -47.06
CA GLU A 3 -15.76 -7.56 -47.85
C GLU A 3 -15.54 -8.05 -49.29
N LYS A 4 -14.38 -7.76 -49.88
CA LYS A 4 -14.02 -8.19 -51.24
C LYS A 4 -14.03 -9.72 -51.40
N TYR A 5 -13.58 -10.47 -50.40
CA TYR A 5 -13.56 -11.94 -50.46
C TYR A 5 -14.95 -12.55 -50.41
N LYS A 6 -15.90 -11.93 -49.68
CA LYS A 6 -17.28 -12.41 -49.60
C LYS A 6 -17.98 -12.35 -50.95
N ILE A 7 -17.75 -11.28 -51.71
CA ILE A 7 -18.35 -11.08 -53.03
C ILE A 7 -17.79 -12.10 -54.03
N HIS A 8 -16.47 -12.26 -54.09
CA HIS A 8 -15.85 -13.25 -54.99
C HIS A 8 -16.25 -14.68 -54.64
N ALA A 9 -16.32 -15.04 -53.35
CA ALA A 9 -16.77 -16.36 -52.91
C ALA A 9 -18.23 -16.63 -53.33
N PHE A 10 -19.12 -15.64 -53.17
CA PHE A 10 -20.53 -15.78 -53.58
C PHE A 10 -20.67 -15.96 -55.10
N TYR A 11 -19.95 -15.17 -55.91
CA TYR A 11 -19.96 -15.31 -57.37
C TYR A 11 -19.45 -16.68 -57.83
N ILE A 12 -18.33 -17.15 -57.28
CA ILE A 12 -17.75 -18.46 -57.63
C ILE A 12 -18.73 -19.57 -57.25
N LEU A 13 -19.32 -19.52 -56.05
CA LEU A 13 -20.29 -20.51 -55.58
C LEU A 13 -21.55 -20.53 -56.46
N SER A 14 -22.07 -19.36 -56.84
CA SER A 14 -23.26 -19.25 -57.69
C SER A 14 -23.03 -19.81 -59.11
N ILE A 15 -21.88 -19.48 -59.73
CA ILE A 15 -21.50 -20.01 -61.04
C ILE A 15 -21.32 -21.52 -60.97
N LEU A 16 -20.62 -22.02 -59.94
CA LEU A 16 -20.42 -23.46 -59.74
C LEU A 16 -21.74 -24.20 -59.58
N LEU A 17 -22.66 -23.67 -58.76
CA LEU A 17 -23.99 -24.25 -58.55
C LEU A 17 -24.78 -24.29 -59.87
N SER A 18 -24.74 -23.21 -60.66
CA SER A 18 -25.42 -23.14 -61.95
C SER A 18 -24.89 -24.20 -62.93
N ILE A 19 -23.57 -24.42 -62.97
CA ILE A 19 -22.95 -25.46 -63.81
C ILE A 19 -23.39 -26.85 -63.36
N ILE A 20 -23.41 -27.12 -62.06
CA ILE A 20 -23.85 -28.42 -61.50
C ILE A 20 -25.31 -28.71 -61.90
N VAL A 21 -26.21 -27.74 -61.76
CA VAL A 21 -27.62 -27.89 -62.13
C VAL A 21 -27.77 -28.12 -63.64
N MET A 22 -27.03 -27.39 -64.47
CA MET A 22 -27.06 -27.56 -65.92
C MET A 22 -26.57 -28.96 -66.34
N LEU A 23 -25.48 -29.45 -65.76
CA LEU A 23 -24.95 -30.79 -66.01
C LEU A 23 -25.92 -31.89 -65.58
N LEU A 24 -26.53 -31.74 -64.41
CA LEU A 24 -27.56 -32.67 -63.93
C LEU A 24 -28.76 -32.70 -64.90
N THR A 25 -29.20 -31.55 -65.40
CA THR A 25 -30.40 -31.45 -66.26
C THR A 25 -30.20 -32.12 -67.63
N VAL A 26 -29.03 -31.98 -68.26
CA VAL A 26 -28.81 -32.45 -69.65
C VAL A 26 -28.68 -33.98 -69.74
N LYS A 27 -28.16 -34.64 -68.70
CA LYS A 27 -27.83 -36.08 -68.71
C LYS A 27 -28.70 -36.93 -67.78
N TRP A 28 -29.76 -36.34 -67.20
CA TRP A 28 -30.59 -36.97 -66.16
C TRP A 28 -31.26 -38.28 -66.60
N ALA A 29 -31.71 -38.35 -67.87
CA ALA A 29 -32.46 -39.49 -68.39
C ALA A 29 -31.56 -40.64 -68.89
N ASP A 30 -30.28 -40.38 -69.16
CA ASP A 30 -29.38 -41.34 -69.82
C ASP A 30 -28.72 -42.33 -68.85
N ILE A 31 -28.68 -42.01 -67.54
CA ILE A 31 -27.98 -42.81 -66.53
C ILE A 31 -28.98 -43.60 -65.66
N PRO A 32 -29.16 -44.91 -65.89
CA PRO A 32 -30.04 -45.72 -65.06
C PRO A 32 -29.54 -45.78 -63.61
N GLY A 33 -30.45 -45.56 -62.65
CA GLY A 33 -30.16 -45.61 -61.21
C GLY A 33 -29.60 -44.32 -60.59
N LEU A 34 -29.26 -43.29 -61.39
CA LEU A 34 -28.75 -42.01 -60.87
C LEU A 34 -29.71 -41.37 -59.84
N LYS A 35 -31.01 -41.42 -60.12
CA LYS A 35 -32.05 -40.90 -59.22
C LYS A 35 -32.03 -41.58 -57.85
N ASP A 36 -31.73 -42.88 -57.80
CA ASP A 36 -31.78 -43.68 -56.58
C ASP A 36 -30.55 -43.37 -55.72
N TYR A 37 -29.37 -43.23 -56.34
CA TYR A 37 -28.15 -42.78 -55.67
C TYR A 37 -28.27 -41.36 -55.11
N ILE A 38 -28.81 -40.41 -55.88
CA ILE A 38 -29.02 -39.03 -55.41
C ILE A 38 -30.02 -39.02 -54.25
N SER A 39 -31.14 -39.73 -54.36
CA SER A 39 -32.16 -39.80 -53.30
C SER A 39 -31.59 -40.41 -52.02
N PHE A 40 -30.78 -41.46 -52.14
CA PHE A 40 -30.08 -42.06 -51.01
C PHE A 40 -29.09 -41.09 -50.37
N ALA A 41 -28.23 -40.45 -51.17
CA ALA A 41 -27.26 -39.48 -50.68
C ALA A 41 -27.92 -38.29 -49.97
N LEU A 42 -29.02 -37.76 -50.52
CA LEU A 42 -29.81 -36.69 -49.89
C LEU A 42 -30.42 -37.13 -48.56
N THR A 43 -30.89 -38.37 -48.46
CA THR A 43 -31.44 -38.91 -47.21
C THR A 43 -30.35 -39.03 -46.13
N VAL A 44 -29.18 -39.55 -46.48
CA VAL A 44 -28.02 -39.64 -45.56
C VAL A 44 -27.55 -38.24 -45.14
N PHE A 45 -27.51 -37.29 -46.07
CA PHE A 45 -27.11 -35.92 -45.77
C PHE A 45 -28.13 -35.21 -44.85
N SER A 46 -29.43 -35.41 -45.10
CA SER A 46 -30.50 -34.90 -44.23
C SER A 46 -30.40 -35.47 -42.82
N LEU A 47 -30.10 -36.77 -42.69
CA LEU A 47 -29.88 -37.41 -41.38
C LEU A 47 -28.66 -36.80 -40.67
N GLY A 48 -27.56 -36.59 -41.38
CA GLY A 48 -26.36 -35.95 -40.83
C GLY A 48 -26.61 -34.52 -40.35
N LEU A 49 -27.31 -33.70 -41.15
CA LEU A 49 -27.72 -32.35 -40.76
C LEU A 49 -28.64 -32.34 -39.54
N ALA A 50 -29.57 -33.30 -39.44
CA ALA A 50 -30.44 -33.43 -38.28
C ALA A 50 -29.63 -33.71 -36.99
N ILE A 51 -28.62 -34.58 -37.05
CA ILE A 51 -27.74 -34.87 -35.91
C ILE A 51 -26.96 -33.61 -35.50
N ILE A 52 -26.39 -32.88 -36.45
CA ILE A 52 -25.67 -31.63 -36.17
C ILE A 52 -26.60 -30.60 -35.53
N ALA A 53 -27.84 -30.48 -36.03
CA ALA A 53 -28.84 -29.58 -35.45
C ALA A 53 -29.20 -29.97 -34.00
N ILE A 54 -29.34 -31.26 -33.70
CA ILE A 54 -29.57 -31.76 -32.34
C ILE A 54 -28.38 -31.39 -31.43
N ILE A 55 -27.14 -31.65 -31.85
CA ILE A 55 -25.93 -31.31 -31.08
C ILE A 55 -25.88 -29.81 -30.81
N TYR A 56 -26.11 -28.98 -31.83
CA TYR A 56 -26.08 -27.53 -31.70
C TYR A 56 -27.18 -27.03 -30.75
N SER A 57 -28.39 -27.59 -30.84
CA SER A 57 -29.49 -27.30 -29.93
C SER A 57 -29.13 -27.64 -28.47
N MET A 58 -28.53 -28.81 -28.23
CA MET A 58 -28.06 -29.22 -26.91
C MET A 58 -26.99 -28.26 -26.35
N TYR A 59 -26.00 -27.91 -27.17
CA TYR A 59 -24.94 -26.99 -26.76
C TYR A 59 -25.48 -25.59 -26.48
N SER A 60 -26.35 -25.07 -27.35
CA SER A 60 -27.01 -23.78 -27.18
C SER A 60 -27.84 -23.74 -25.89
N ASN A 61 -28.59 -24.80 -25.60
CA ASN A 61 -29.40 -24.88 -24.40
C ASN A 61 -28.54 -24.95 -23.12
N SER A 62 -27.44 -25.72 -23.16
CA SER A 62 -26.48 -25.80 -22.05
C SER A 62 -25.79 -24.46 -21.79
N SER A 63 -25.33 -23.79 -22.84
CA SER A 63 -24.71 -22.46 -22.75
C SER A 63 -25.68 -21.40 -22.22
N LEU A 64 -26.95 -21.44 -22.66
CA LEU A 64 -27.99 -20.57 -22.15
C LEU A 64 -28.26 -20.82 -20.66
N ALA A 65 -28.40 -22.08 -20.25
CA ALA A 65 -28.60 -22.43 -18.85
C ALA A 65 -27.44 -21.96 -17.96
N SER A 66 -26.19 -22.13 -18.41
CA SER A 66 -25.02 -21.61 -17.71
C SER A 66 -25.03 -20.08 -17.59
N SER A 67 -25.38 -19.38 -18.68
CA SER A 67 -25.50 -17.92 -18.70
C SER A 67 -26.58 -17.41 -17.75
N LEU A 68 -27.73 -18.09 -17.69
CA LEU A 68 -28.81 -17.77 -16.76
C LEU A 68 -28.39 -17.97 -15.30
N ASN A 69 -27.70 -19.08 -14.98
CA ASN A 69 -27.17 -19.32 -13.64
C ASN A 69 -26.14 -18.25 -13.21
N LEU A 70 -25.26 -17.85 -14.13
CA LEU A 70 -24.29 -16.76 -13.88
C LEU A 70 -25.00 -15.43 -13.64
N LEU A 71 -26.05 -15.14 -14.41
CA LEU A 71 -26.87 -13.93 -14.25
C LEU A 71 -27.59 -13.93 -12.91
N GLU A 72 -28.21 -15.03 -12.52
CA GLU A 72 -28.88 -15.20 -11.22
C GLU A 72 -27.89 -15.02 -10.07
N SER A 73 -26.71 -15.64 -10.14
CA SER A 73 -25.67 -15.49 -9.11
C SER A 73 -25.17 -14.05 -9.00
N SER A 74 -25.02 -13.35 -10.13
CA SER A 74 -24.62 -11.94 -10.17
C SER A 74 -25.70 -11.04 -9.58
N SER A 75 -26.97 -11.32 -9.88
CA SER A 75 -28.13 -10.61 -9.33
C SER A 75 -28.20 -10.77 -7.81
N HIS A 76 -28.02 -11.99 -7.29
CA HIS A 76 -27.96 -12.24 -5.85
C HIS A 76 -26.80 -11.51 -5.17
N LYS A 77 -25.61 -11.52 -5.76
CA LYS A 77 -24.47 -10.74 -5.26
C LYS A 77 -24.78 -9.26 -5.23
N LEU A 78 -25.35 -8.72 -6.30
CA LEU A 78 -25.74 -7.31 -6.38
C LEU A 78 -26.77 -6.94 -5.30
N SER A 79 -27.78 -7.78 -5.08
CA SER A 79 -28.77 -7.59 -4.02
C SER A 79 -28.12 -7.59 -2.63
N SER A 80 -27.20 -8.51 -2.37
CA SER A 80 -26.47 -8.60 -1.09
C SER A 80 -25.56 -7.38 -0.88
N THR A 81 -24.82 -6.96 -1.91
CA THR A 81 -24.00 -5.74 -1.87
C THR A 81 -24.86 -4.51 -1.63
N SER A 82 -26.03 -4.42 -2.28
CA SER A 82 -26.96 -3.29 -2.08
C SER A 82 -27.51 -3.24 -0.65
N ALA A 83 -27.86 -4.40 -0.07
CA ALA A 83 -28.30 -4.49 1.32
C ALA A 83 -27.17 -4.10 2.30
N THR A 84 -25.94 -4.54 2.02
CA THR A 84 -24.76 -4.18 2.82
C THR A 84 -24.51 -2.67 2.75
N LEU A 85 -24.60 -2.08 1.55
CA LEU A 85 -24.44 -0.65 1.34
C LEU A 85 -25.51 0.16 2.09
N ALA A 86 -26.77 -0.28 2.06
CA ALA A 86 -27.86 0.35 2.80
C ALA A 86 -27.56 0.37 4.31
N ASN A 87 -27.15 -0.78 4.88
CA ASN A 87 -26.78 -0.88 6.29
C ASN A 87 -25.55 0.00 6.62
N SER A 88 -24.51 -0.01 5.78
CA SER A 88 -23.35 0.88 5.97
C SER A 88 -23.75 2.36 5.96
N THR A 89 -24.70 2.75 5.10
CA THR A 89 -25.20 4.12 5.02
C THR A 89 -26.02 4.49 6.25
N GLU A 90 -26.84 3.58 6.76
CA GLU A 90 -27.59 3.76 8.02
C GLU A 90 -26.64 3.95 9.21
N ARG A 91 -25.64 3.08 9.36
CA ARG A 91 -24.62 3.21 10.43
C ARG A 91 -23.81 4.50 10.31
N LEU A 92 -23.53 4.95 9.09
CA LEU A 92 -22.88 6.23 8.87
C LEU A 92 -23.77 7.39 9.32
N SER A 93 -25.07 7.34 8.99
CA SER A 93 -26.05 8.33 9.47
C SER A 93 -26.13 8.37 11.00
N ASP A 94 -26.18 7.21 11.66
CA ASP A 94 -26.15 7.12 13.13
C ASP A 94 -24.86 7.73 13.71
N THR A 95 -23.72 7.43 13.09
CA THR A 95 -22.43 7.99 13.52
C THR A 95 -22.42 9.50 13.37
N VAL A 96 -22.89 10.04 12.24
CA VAL A 96 -22.97 11.48 11.98
C VAL A 96 -23.89 12.18 12.98
N THR A 97 -25.02 11.57 13.34
CA THR A 97 -25.95 12.13 14.35
C THR A 97 -25.39 12.07 15.77
N SER A 98 -24.42 11.19 16.06
CA SER A 98 -23.75 11.11 17.36
C SER A 98 -22.62 12.13 17.56
N ILE A 99 -22.06 12.69 16.47
CA ILE A 99 -20.94 13.66 16.54
C ILE A 99 -21.30 14.90 17.39
N PRO A 100 -22.47 15.56 17.23
CA PRO A 100 -22.84 16.69 18.07
C PRO A 100 -22.88 16.36 19.57
N GLN A 101 -23.33 15.15 19.94
CA GLN A 101 -23.36 14.71 21.33
C GLN A 101 -21.94 14.53 21.89
N ALA A 102 -21.03 13.99 21.09
CA ALA A 102 -19.62 13.87 21.46
C ALA A 102 -18.98 15.26 21.63
N ILE A 103 -19.27 16.21 20.72
CA ILE A 103 -18.81 17.60 20.82
C ILE A 103 -19.34 18.27 22.09
N GLN A 104 -20.63 18.13 22.38
CA GLN A 104 -21.23 18.70 23.59
C GLN A 104 -20.61 18.13 24.87
N LYS A 105 -20.28 16.83 24.88
CA LYS A 105 -19.57 16.18 25.99
C LYS A 105 -18.15 16.72 26.16
N VAL A 106 -17.44 16.97 25.06
CA VAL A 106 -16.12 17.62 25.09
C VAL A 106 -16.24 19.05 25.61
N GLU A 107 -17.19 19.83 25.11
CA GLU A 107 -17.46 21.20 25.56
C GLU A 107 -17.73 21.26 27.07
N SER A 108 -18.59 20.37 27.58
CA SER A 108 -18.86 20.24 29.02
C SER A 108 -17.60 19.96 29.82
N ARG A 109 -16.74 19.03 29.38
CA ARG A 109 -15.48 18.72 30.10
C ARG A 109 -14.46 19.85 30.02
N VAL A 110 -14.39 20.55 28.90
CA VAL A 110 -13.55 21.74 28.75
C VAL A 110 -14.03 22.85 29.68
N SER A 111 -15.35 23.06 29.79
CA SER A 111 -15.93 24.03 30.73
C SER A 111 -15.64 23.64 32.19
N GLU A 112 -15.83 22.38 32.58
CA GLU A 112 -15.48 21.90 33.92
C GLU A 112 -13.99 22.10 34.22
N THR A 113 -13.12 21.81 33.25
CA THR A 113 -11.68 22.03 33.38
C THR A 113 -11.37 23.52 33.57
N HIS A 114 -12.01 24.40 32.78
CA HIS A 114 -11.85 25.84 32.91
C HIS A 114 -12.30 26.35 34.28
N ASP A 115 -13.41 25.84 34.81
CA ASP A 115 -13.89 26.18 36.16
C ASP A 115 -12.96 25.68 37.26
N ILE A 116 -12.37 24.49 37.11
CA ILE A 116 -11.36 23.96 38.03
C ILE A 116 -10.10 24.84 38.00
N VAL A 117 -9.59 25.18 36.81
CA VAL A 117 -8.43 26.08 36.66
C VAL A 117 -8.71 27.44 37.30
N LYS A 118 -9.87 28.04 37.05
CA LYS A 118 -10.27 29.31 37.66
C LYS A 118 -10.36 29.23 39.19
N LYS A 119 -10.85 28.12 39.75
CA LYS A 119 -10.85 27.90 41.21
C LYS A 119 -9.46 27.74 41.79
N LEU A 120 -8.53 27.10 41.06
CA LEU A 120 -7.13 26.98 41.46
C LEU A 120 -6.42 28.34 41.44
N GLU A 121 -6.72 29.19 40.45
CA GLU A 121 -6.21 30.57 40.39
C GLU A 121 -6.73 31.45 41.52
N LEU A 122 -7.97 31.23 42.00
CA LEU A 122 -8.58 32.02 43.07
C LEU A 122 -8.25 31.53 44.49
N SER A 123 -7.69 30.33 44.66
CA SER A 123 -7.42 29.72 45.98
C SER A 123 -5.97 29.85 46.46
N SER A 124 -5.11 30.56 45.72
CA SER A 124 -3.72 30.78 46.11
C SER A 124 -3.47 32.28 46.31
N PRO A 125 -2.91 32.74 47.45
CA PRO A 125 -2.31 34.08 47.50
C PRO A 125 -1.25 34.17 46.40
N PRO A 126 -0.93 35.37 45.87
CA PRO A 126 0.01 35.49 44.77
C PRO A 126 1.34 34.89 45.22
N ILE A 127 1.66 33.73 44.68
CA ILE A 127 2.97 33.14 44.84
C ILE A 127 3.88 34.06 44.03
N THR A 128 4.54 34.99 44.72
CA THR A 128 5.78 35.60 44.24
C THR A 128 6.82 34.48 44.16
N SER A 129 6.72 33.64 43.14
CA SER A 129 7.83 32.87 42.65
C SER A 129 7.99 33.22 41.18
N THR A 130 9.14 33.79 40.89
CA THR A 130 9.67 34.06 39.55
C THR A 130 10.08 32.75 38.88
N GLY A 131 9.17 31.78 38.79
CA GLY A 131 9.39 30.48 38.15
C GLY A 131 8.76 30.45 36.76
N LYS A 132 9.57 30.68 35.72
CA LYS A 132 9.21 30.27 34.36
C LYS A 132 8.92 28.76 34.39
N VAL A 133 7.75 28.32 33.94
CA VAL A 133 7.57 26.92 33.51
C VAL A 133 8.42 26.78 32.25
N SER A 134 9.63 26.25 32.39
CA SER A 134 10.41 25.86 31.22
C SER A 134 9.79 24.59 30.65
N ASN A 135 9.41 24.62 29.37
CA ASN A 135 9.13 23.43 28.56
C ASN A 135 10.44 22.69 28.21
N GLU A 136 11.45 22.76 29.09
CA GLU A 136 12.73 22.10 28.88
C GLU A 136 12.60 20.67 29.42
N LEU A 137 12.76 19.70 28.53
CA LEU A 137 12.88 18.30 28.90
C LEU A 137 13.99 18.17 29.94
N SER A 138 13.70 17.54 31.08
CA SER A 138 14.74 17.32 32.08
C SER A 138 15.79 16.36 31.55
N GLU A 139 17.06 16.59 31.89
CA GLU A 139 18.17 15.69 31.53
C GLU A 139 17.91 14.26 32.01
N SER A 140 17.32 14.12 33.21
CA SER A 140 16.93 12.81 33.77
C SER A 140 15.93 12.04 32.89
N PHE A 141 14.95 12.74 32.30
CA PHE A 141 13.97 12.11 31.42
C PHE A 141 14.62 11.69 30.10
N ILE A 142 15.52 12.52 29.58
CA ILE A 142 16.27 12.21 28.37
C ILE A 142 17.17 10.98 28.60
N ASP A 143 17.84 10.88 29.74
CA ASP A 143 18.64 9.72 30.09
C ASP A 143 17.82 8.43 30.13
N ASP A 144 16.68 8.46 30.81
CA ASP A 144 15.78 7.30 30.92
C ASP A 144 15.23 6.90 29.54
N PHE A 145 14.89 7.89 28.70
CA PHE A 145 14.42 7.67 27.34
C PHE A 145 15.51 7.05 26.47
N ILE A 146 16.71 7.63 26.47
CA ILE A 146 17.86 7.16 25.70
C ILE A 146 18.23 5.73 26.08
N LYS A 147 18.22 5.40 27.38
CA LYS A 147 18.49 4.03 27.85
C LYS A 147 17.46 3.02 27.35
N ALA A 148 16.21 3.44 27.17
CA ALA A 148 15.12 2.62 26.68
C ALA A 148 15.07 2.52 25.14
N LEU A 149 15.85 3.32 24.41
CA LEU A 149 15.91 3.25 22.95
C LEU A 149 16.56 1.95 22.48
N SER A 150 16.01 1.40 21.40
CA SER A 150 16.67 0.34 20.64
C SER A 150 17.91 0.87 19.92
N TYR A 151 18.77 -0.04 19.46
CA TYR A 151 19.93 0.30 18.64
C TYR A 151 19.55 1.17 17.43
N ASN A 152 18.50 0.80 16.69
CA ASN A 152 17.97 1.58 15.56
C ASN A 152 17.54 3.00 15.98
N GLY A 153 16.87 3.12 17.13
CA GLY A 153 16.49 4.43 17.66
C GLY A 153 17.71 5.30 17.97
N LEU A 154 18.74 4.73 18.60
CA LEU A 154 19.99 5.43 18.86
C LEU A 154 20.72 5.84 17.58
N MET A 155 20.74 4.98 16.56
CA MET A 155 21.30 5.30 15.26
C MET A 155 20.57 6.44 14.56
N THR A 156 19.23 6.45 14.63
CA THR A 156 18.43 7.57 14.14
C THR A 156 18.78 8.87 14.86
N LEU A 157 18.90 8.82 16.19
CA LEU A 157 19.25 9.98 17.01
C LEU A 157 20.66 10.49 16.69
N TYR A 158 21.61 9.58 16.49
CA TYR A 158 22.97 9.87 16.07
C TYR A 158 23.01 10.53 14.68
N LEU A 159 22.29 9.97 13.70
CA LEU A 159 22.23 10.52 12.35
C LEU A 159 21.65 11.94 12.31
N MET A 160 20.62 12.21 13.13
CA MET A 160 20.08 13.57 13.28
C MET A 160 21.05 14.51 13.98
N ASN A 161 21.82 14.02 14.96
CA ASN A 161 22.87 14.79 15.60
C ASN A 161 23.99 15.13 14.62
N PHE A 162 24.38 14.18 13.76
CA PHE A 162 25.34 14.38 12.69
C PHE A 162 24.86 15.45 11.70
N SER A 163 23.59 15.40 11.27
CA SER A 163 22.97 16.44 10.44
C SER A 163 23.07 17.82 11.09
N TYR A 164 22.80 17.91 12.40
CA TYR A 164 22.86 19.16 13.16
C TYR A 164 24.29 19.72 13.27
N ARG A 165 25.25 18.89 13.68
CA ARG A 165 26.66 19.28 13.89
C ARG A 165 27.33 19.71 12.60
N ASN A 166 27.12 18.95 11.53
CA ASN A 166 27.81 19.16 10.25
C ASN A 166 27.03 20.05 9.27
N ARG A 167 25.82 20.46 9.63
CA ARG A 167 24.93 21.27 8.77
C ARG A 167 24.69 20.63 7.40
N VAL A 168 24.50 19.31 7.39
CA VAL A 168 24.23 18.52 6.18
C VAL A 168 22.80 17.97 6.19
N THR A 169 22.22 17.79 5.01
CA THR A 169 20.93 17.14 4.83
C THR A 169 21.15 15.63 4.72
N VAL A 170 20.43 14.85 5.52
CA VAL A 170 20.53 13.38 5.54
C VAL A 170 19.24 12.76 5.04
N VAL A 171 19.33 11.54 4.52
CA VAL A 171 18.17 10.77 4.03
C VAL A 171 18.20 9.40 4.69
N PHE A 172 17.03 8.89 5.08
CA PHE A 172 16.86 7.50 5.48
C PHE A 172 16.72 6.66 4.21
N SER A 173 17.83 6.34 3.56
CA SER A 173 17.87 5.46 2.38
C SER A 173 18.64 4.19 2.69
N GLU A 174 18.40 3.12 1.91
CA GLU A 174 19.16 1.87 1.99
C GLU A 174 20.67 2.10 1.88
N ASP A 175 21.13 3.09 1.09
CA ASP A 175 22.56 3.39 0.97
C ASP A 175 23.19 3.91 2.27
N VAL A 176 22.44 4.67 3.08
CA VAL A 176 22.91 5.25 4.34
C VAL A 176 22.67 4.30 5.51
N LEU A 177 21.50 3.67 5.55
CA LEU A 177 21.08 2.79 6.64
C LEU A 177 21.60 1.35 6.49
N GLY A 178 21.85 0.91 5.25
CA GLY A 178 22.39 -0.42 4.95
C GLY A 178 23.81 -0.63 5.45
N VAL A 179 24.58 0.43 5.68
CA VAL A 179 25.92 0.35 6.31
C VAL A 179 25.86 -0.14 7.76
N MET A 180 24.71 0.02 8.42
CA MET A 180 24.49 -0.43 9.80
C MET A 180 23.50 -1.59 9.91
N GLU A 181 23.07 -2.17 8.79
CA GLU A 181 22.04 -3.23 8.74
C GLU A 181 20.75 -2.85 9.50
N VAL A 182 20.41 -1.55 9.54
CA VAL A 182 19.24 -1.06 10.27
C VAL A 182 18.02 -0.90 9.37
N ASP A 183 16.84 -1.19 9.92
CA ASP A 183 15.56 -1.16 9.20
C ASP A 183 15.06 0.27 8.91
N GLU A 184 14.73 0.56 7.65
CA GLU A 184 14.32 1.91 7.21
C GLU A 184 13.01 2.36 7.89
N GLU A 185 12.01 1.49 7.95
CA GLU A 185 10.69 1.83 8.52
C GLU A 185 10.79 2.15 10.01
N TYR A 186 11.60 1.38 10.73
CA TYR A 186 11.84 1.57 12.16
C TYR A 186 12.60 2.87 12.44
N ASN A 187 13.63 3.19 11.65
CA ASN A 187 14.37 4.44 11.80
C ASN A 187 13.48 5.65 11.50
N PHE A 188 12.63 5.56 10.47
CA PHE A 188 11.66 6.61 10.17
C PHE A 188 10.65 6.80 11.32
N ALA A 189 10.12 5.72 11.89
CA ALA A 189 9.23 5.80 13.06
C ALA A 189 9.93 6.44 14.28
N SER A 190 11.17 6.04 14.55
CA SER A 190 12.01 6.63 15.61
C SER A 190 12.22 8.12 15.41
N TYR A 191 12.46 8.54 14.16
CA TYR A 191 12.61 9.94 13.78
C TYR A 191 11.36 10.77 14.11
N ILE A 192 10.19 10.28 13.71
CA ILE A 192 8.91 10.98 13.95
C ILE A 192 8.65 11.16 15.45
N VAL A 193 8.89 10.12 16.26
CA VAL A 193 8.67 10.18 17.71
C VAL A 193 9.62 11.19 18.37
N MET A 194 10.91 11.13 18.07
CA MET A 194 11.91 12.03 18.67
C MET A 194 11.71 13.49 18.25
N LYS A 195 11.28 13.73 17.00
CA LYS A 195 10.87 15.05 16.52
C LYS A 195 9.64 15.56 17.29
N ALA A 196 8.63 14.71 17.49
CA ALA A 196 7.42 15.06 18.24
C ALA A 196 7.70 15.34 19.72
N MET A 197 8.66 14.63 20.32
CA MET A 197 9.15 14.87 21.67
C MET A 197 9.91 16.19 21.81
N GLY A 198 10.33 16.80 20.70
CA GLY A 198 11.09 18.04 20.71
C GLY A 198 12.58 17.85 20.98
N LEU A 199 13.13 16.64 20.77
CA LEU A 199 14.57 16.40 20.90
C LEU A 199 15.38 17.17 19.85
N TYR A 200 14.77 17.42 18.69
CA TYR A 200 15.34 18.22 17.62
C TYR A 200 14.25 18.78 16.72
N LYS A 201 14.58 19.83 15.96
CA LYS A 201 13.72 20.40 14.91
C LYS A 201 14.34 20.15 13.56
N VAL A 202 13.51 19.79 12.59
CA VAL A 202 13.95 19.42 11.22
C VAL A 202 13.26 20.29 10.19
N LYS A 203 14.00 20.72 9.17
CA LYS A 203 13.47 21.29 7.92
C LYS A 203 13.66 20.29 6.79
N GLU A 204 12.66 20.19 5.92
CA GLU A 204 12.71 19.33 4.75
C GLU A 204 13.33 20.11 3.57
N LYS A 205 14.43 19.59 3.02
CA LYS A 205 15.16 20.17 1.87
C LYS A 205 15.65 19.07 0.91
N GLY A 206 14.71 18.30 0.34
CA GLY A 206 15.08 17.08 -0.43
C GLY A 206 15.64 15.95 0.45
N GLY A 207 15.45 16.07 1.77
CA GLY A 207 15.92 15.21 2.84
C GLY A 207 15.71 15.92 4.19
N TYR A 208 16.23 15.35 5.27
CA TYR A 208 16.06 15.82 6.63
C TYR A 208 17.25 16.68 7.07
N PHE A 209 17.00 17.94 7.42
CA PHE A 209 18.01 18.86 7.91
C PHE A 209 17.70 19.31 9.34
N ALA A 210 18.48 18.88 10.32
CA ALA A 210 18.32 19.27 11.72
C ALA A 210 18.76 20.73 11.95
N VAL A 211 17.82 21.59 12.33
CA VAL A 211 18.07 23.02 12.57
C VAL A 211 18.33 23.35 14.03
N ASP A 212 17.81 22.52 14.93
CA ASP A 212 17.86 22.69 16.37
C ASP A 212 17.96 21.30 16.99
N PHE A 213 18.70 21.15 18.07
CA PHE A 213 18.96 19.86 18.71
C PHE A 213 19.17 20.08 20.21
N HIS A 214 18.63 19.19 21.04
CA HIS A 214 18.71 19.34 22.48
C HIS A 214 20.18 19.37 22.94
N PRO A 215 20.64 20.43 23.66
CA PRO A 215 22.06 20.62 23.98
C PRO A 215 22.68 19.46 24.75
N TYR A 216 21.93 18.88 25.69
CA TYR A 216 22.37 17.72 26.47
C TYR A 216 22.69 16.52 25.57
N ILE A 217 21.75 16.13 24.70
CA ILE A 217 21.93 14.98 23.79
C ILE A 217 23.12 15.20 22.86
N ASN A 218 23.28 16.43 22.37
CA ASN A 218 24.42 16.78 21.52
C ASN A 218 25.77 16.55 22.21
N ASN A 219 25.86 16.50 23.54
CA ASN A 219 27.12 16.25 24.24
C ASN A 219 27.31 14.78 24.63
N VAL A 220 26.22 14.01 24.78
CA VAL A 220 26.28 12.64 25.32
C VAL A 220 26.13 11.54 24.27
N ILE A 221 25.58 11.84 23.09
CA ILE A 221 25.17 10.81 22.13
C ILE A 221 26.30 9.89 21.65
N ASP A 222 27.51 10.40 21.47
CA ASP A 222 28.66 9.59 21.03
C ASP A 222 29.00 8.50 22.07
N ASN A 223 29.05 8.88 23.35
CA ASN A 223 29.36 7.96 24.45
C ASN A 223 28.22 6.98 24.68
N VAL A 224 26.98 7.48 24.68
CA VAL A 224 25.77 6.67 24.87
C VAL A 224 25.67 5.55 23.85
N VAL A 225 25.98 5.82 22.57
CA VAL A 225 25.94 4.79 21.53
C VAL A 225 26.95 3.70 21.80
N ILE A 226 28.18 4.07 22.19
CA ILE A 226 29.24 3.12 22.51
C ILE A 226 28.86 2.29 23.75
N ASP A 227 28.41 2.95 24.82
CA ASP A 227 27.98 2.30 26.06
C ASP A 227 26.83 1.32 25.79
N LYS A 228 25.89 1.65 24.88
CA LYS A 228 24.79 0.76 24.52
C LYS A 228 25.25 -0.45 23.71
N ILE A 229 26.24 -0.28 22.82
CA ILE A 229 26.85 -1.41 22.09
C ILE A 229 27.51 -2.36 23.10
N GLU A 230 28.24 -1.83 24.08
CA GLU A 230 28.86 -2.64 25.13
C GLU A 230 27.82 -3.34 26.02
N GLU A 231 26.70 -2.68 26.34
CA GLU A 231 25.60 -3.27 27.11
C GLU A 231 24.89 -4.41 26.35
N LEU A 232 24.56 -4.19 25.07
CA LEU A 232 23.75 -5.13 24.28
C LEU A 232 24.51 -6.40 23.88
N PHE A 233 25.84 -6.33 23.78
CA PHE A 233 26.68 -7.43 23.31
C PHE A 233 27.67 -7.92 24.37
N ALA A 234 27.44 -7.59 25.65
CA ALA A 234 28.32 -7.86 26.79
C ALA A 234 28.76 -9.34 26.96
N GLU A 235 28.03 -10.30 26.37
CA GLU A 235 28.31 -11.72 26.49
C GLU A 235 29.25 -12.26 25.39
N GLU A 236 29.55 -11.48 24.34
CA GLU A 236 30.31 -11.91 23.16
C GLU A 236 31.31 -10.84 22.70
N ASP A 237 32.53 -10.88 23.26
CA ASP A 237 33.62 -9.91 22.97
C ASP A 237 33.91 -9.75 21.47
N GLU A 238 33.81 -10.83 20.69
CA GLU A 238 34.05 -10.82 19.24
C GLU A 238 32.96 -10.03 18.48
N VAL A 239 31.71 -10.07 18.96
CA VAL A 239 30.57 -9.35 18.37
C VAL A 239 30.61 -7.87 18.75
N ILE A 240 31.06 -7.53 19.96
CA ILE A 240 31.25 -6.13 20.38
C ILE A 240 32.21 -5.42 19.41
N GLU A 241 33.36 -6.04 19.10
CA GLU A 241 34.35 -5.44 18.21
C GLU A 241 33.83 -5.31 16.77
N GLU A 242 33.08 -6.30 16.27
CA GLU A 242 32.46 -6.24 14.94
C GLU A 242 31.42 -5.11 14.82
N VAL A 243 30.56 -4.94 15.83
CA VAL A 243 29.54 -3.87 15.85
C VAL A 243 30.18 -2.49 16.04
N LYS A 244 31.22 -2.39 16.87
CA LYS A 244 32.01 -1.15 17.00
C LYS A 244 32.69 -0.79 15.68
N GLU A 245 33.31 -1.75 15.00
CA GLU A 245 33.93 -1.53 13.69
C GLU A 245 32.89 -1.06 12.66
N SER A 246 31.70 -1.65 12.66
CA SER A 246 30.59 -1.25 11.80
C SER A 246 30.10 0.17 12.09
N PHE A 247 30.01 0.55 13.37
CA PHE A 247 29.70 1.93 13.76
C PHE A 247 30.78 2.94 13.32
N TYR A 248 32.06 2.61 13.46
CA TYR A 248 33.15 3.46 12.99
C TYR A 248 33.20 3.57 11.47
N LYS A 249 32.90 2.48 10.75
CA LYS A 249 32.72 2.50 9.28
C LYS A 249 31.58 3.42 8.89
N PHE A 250 30.43 3.31 9.56
CA PHE A 250 29.29 4.20 9.32
C PHE A 250 29.64 5.66 9.58
N LYS A 251 30.28 5.98 10.70
CA LYS A 251 30.75 7.33 11.01
C LYS A 251 31.68 7.86 9.91
N SER A 252 32.66 7.06 9.48
CA SER A 252 33.60 7.42 8.42
C SER A 252 32.89 7.62 7.08
N TYR A 253 31.89 6.78 6.77
CA TYR A 253 31.06 6.90 5.58
C TYR A 253 30.25 8.20 5.59
N LEU A 254 29.63 8.56 6.72
CA LEU A 254 28.90 9.82 6.84
C LEU A 254 29.84 11.03 6.62
N GLU A 255 31.06 10.97 7.15
CA GLU A 255 32.05 12.03 6.97
C GLU A 255 32.52 12.14 5.51
N SER A 256 32.69 11.02 4.80
CA SER A 256 33.12 11.01 3.39
C SER A 256 32.01 11.39 2.41
N GLU A 257 30.80 10.83 2.58
CA GLU A 257 29.67 11.00 1.66
C GLU A 257 29.10 12.42 1.75
N PHE A 258 29.00 12.96 2.97
CA PHE A 258 28.44 14.29 3.19
C PHE A 258 29.50 15.40 3.27
N GLY A 259 30.77 15.07 2.96
CA GLY A 259 31.83 16.05 2.75
C GLY A 259 32.17 16.89 3.98
N VAL A 260 32.27 16.27 5.15
CA VAL A 260 32.61 16.96 6.40
C VAL A 260 34.12 17.22 6.41
N ARG A 261 34.53 18.46 6.15
CA ARG A 261 35.89 18.89 6.47
C ARG A 261 36.03 18.92 7.98
N ALA A 262 36.91 18.09 8.52
CA ALA A 262 37.40 18.21 9.89
C ALA A 262 37.75 19.68 10.18
N ALA A 263 37.10 20.26 11.19
CA ALA A 263 37.47 21.53 11.81
C ALA A 263 38.18 21.24 13.12
#